data_AF-A0AAV2F7D9-F1
#
_entry.id   AF-A0AAV2F7D9-F1
#
_cell.length_a   1.000
_cell.length_b   1.000
_cell.length_c   1.000
_cell.angle_alpha   90.00
_cell.angle_beta   90.00
_cell.angle_gamma   90.00
#
_symmetry.space_group_name_H-M   'P 1'
#
loop_
_entity.id
_entity.type
_entity.pdbx_description
1 polymer ?
#
loop_
_entity_poly.entity_id
_entity_poly.type
_entity_poly.pdbx_seq_one_letter_code
_entity_poly.pdbx_strand_id
1 'polypeptide(L)'
;MLKAFSMNLGGGSITHVELASIKRGLCISWDMGLRKLVIQIDSVTTILLIQVDTSSHPHRMPLKSIRRFLALDWEITIGHVFREGNFVVDYLASLG
;
A
#
# COMPACT_ATOMS: atom_id res chain seq x y z
N MET A 1 -18.23 -14.78 3.47
CA MET A 1 -17.19 -14.74 2.41
C MET A 1 -16.35 -13.48 2.60
N LEU A 2 -15.14 -13.60 3.15
CA LEU A 2 -14.18 -12.49 3.21
C LEU A 2 -13.54 -12.35 1.82
N LYS A 3 -13.96 -11.33 1.05
CA LYS A 3 -13.25 -10.94 -0.17
C LYS A 3 -12.16 -9.95 0.25
N ALA A 4 -10.97 -10.46 0.53
CA ALA A 4 -9.81 -9.63 0.83
C ALA A 4 -8.99 -9.46 -0.45
N PHE A 5 -8.73 -8.21 -0.84
CA PHE A 5 -7.73 -7.90 -1.86
C PHE A 5 -6.40 -7.65 -1.15
N SER A 6 -5.37 -8.39 -1.55
CA SER A 6 -3.99 -8.23 -1.08
C SER A 6 -3.15 -7.74 -2.26
N MET A 7 -2.55 -6.57 -2.09
CA MET A 7 -1.65 -5.99 -3.09
C MET A 7 -0.25 -5.93 -2.48
N ASN A 8 0.66 -6.73 -3.01
CA ASN A 8 2.08 -6.63 -2.69
C ASN A 8 2.70 -5.63 -3.67
N LEU A 9 3.08 -4.45 -3.17
CA LEU A 9 3.68 -3.39 -3.95
C LEU A 9 5.21 -3.55 -4.01
N GLY A 10 5.65 -4.73 -4.45
CA GLY A 10 7.05 -5.06 -4.70
C GLY A 10 7.57 -4.46 -6.02
N GLY A 11 8.48 -3.50 -5.95
CA GLY A 11 9.32 -3.06 -7.08
C GLY A 11 9.60 -1.55 -7.11
N GLY A 12 10.79 -1.14 -6.65
CA GLY A 12 11.38 0.18 -6.91
C GLY A 12 11.06 1.27 -5.88
N SER A 13 12.07 1.65 -5.09
CA SER A 13 12.00 2.64 -3.99
C SER A 13 11.83 4.09 -4.47
N ILE A 14 10.82 4.36 -5.30
CA ILE A 14 10.43 5.73 -5.66
C ILE A 14 9.07 5.96 -5.01
N THR A 15 9.04 6.78 -3.95
CA THR A 15 7.83 7.13 -3.18
C THR A 15 6.65 7.51 -4.07
N HIS A 16 6.89 8.14 -5.22
CA HIS A 16 5.84 8.45 -6.19
C HIS A 16 5.16 7.20 -6.79
N VAL A 17 5.93 6.18 -7.17
CA VAL A 17 5.43 4.94 -7.78
C VAL A 17 4.64 4.12 -6.76
N GLU A 18 5.14 4.04 -5.53
CA GLU A 18 4.43 3.37 -4.43
C GLU A 18 3.08 4.03 -4.15
N LEU A 19 3.07 5.37 -4.00
CA LEU A 19 1.82 6.12 -3.77
C LEU A 19 0.83 5.98 -4.94
N ALA A 20 1.32 6.01 -6.19
CA ALA A 20 0.48 5.81 -7.37
C ALA A 20 -0.16 4.41 -7.36
N SER A 21 0.61 3.39 -7.01
CA SER A 21 0.16 2.00 -6.97
C SER A 21 -0.85 1.74 -5.85
N ILE A 22 -0.61 2.30 -4.65
CA ILE A 22 -1.60 2.29 -3.55
C ILE A 22 -2.91 2.92 -4.02
N LYS A 23 -2.85 4.13 -4.58
CA LYS A 23 -4.06 4.83 -5.06
C LYS A 23 -4.82 4.00 -6.10
N ARG A 24 -4.10 3.35 -7.03
CA ARG A 24 -4.72 2.51 -8.08
C ARG A 24 -5.38 1.28 -7.48
N GLY A 25 -4.72 0.59 -6.55
CA GLY A 25 -5.28 -0.58 -5.84
C GLY A 25 -6.53 -0.24 -5.03
N LEU A 26 -6.54 0.92 -4.36
CA LEU A 26 -7.70 1.42 -3.64
C LEU A 26 -8.88 1.70 -4.58
N CYS A 27 -8.63 2.39 -5.70
CA CYS A 27 -9.66 2.70 -6.70
C CYS A 27 -10.30 1.42 -7.27
N ILE A 28 -9.49 0.48 -7.74
CA ILE A 28 -9.98 -0.78 -8.31
C ILE A 28 -10.81 -1.54 -7.27
N SER A 29 -10.31 -1.65 -6.04
CA SER A 29 -10.99 -2.39 -4.98
C SER A 29 -12.33 -1.77 -4.61
N TRP A 30 -12.39 -0.44 -4.55
CA TRP A 30 -13.63 0.29 -4.32
C TRP A 30 -14.65 0.05 -5.44
N ASP A 31 -14.20 0.17 -6.70
CA ASP A 31 -15.01 -0.04 -7.90
C ASP A 31 -15.52 -1.48 -7.99
N MET A 32 -14.76 -2.45 -7.47
CA MET A 32 -15.16 -3.86 -7.34
C MET A 32 -16.15 -4.12 -6.18
N GLY A 33 -16.53 -3.10 -5.42
CA GLY A 33 -17.44 -3.23 -4.29
C GLY A 33 -16.82 -3.91 -3.07
N LEU A 34 -15.48 -3.99 -3.01
CA LEU A 34 -14.80 -4.55 -1.84
C LEU A 34 -14.94 -3.60 -0.66
N ARG A 35 -15.13 -4.18 0.52
CA ARG A 35 -15.29 -3.44 1.78
C ARG A 35 -14.36 -3.92 2.88
N LYS A 36 -13.46 -4.87 2.57
CA LYS A 36 -12.42 -5.37 3.47
C LYS A 36 -11.12 -5.52 2.70
N LEU A 37 -10.10 -4.74 3.04
CA LEU A 37 -8.81 -4.71 2.35
C LEU A 37 -7.65 -4.91 3.32
N VAL A 38 -6.64 -5.63 2.86
CA VAL A 38 -5.34 -5.70 3.52
C VAL A 38 -4.29 -5.13 2.57
N ILE A 39 -3.71 -4.00 2.94
CA ILE A 39 -2.69 -3.31 2.15
C ILE A 39 -1.34 -3.62 2.76
N GLN A 40 -0.45 -4.20 1.96
CA GLN A 40 0.93 -4.49 2.36
C GLN A 40 1.86 -3.45 1.74
N ILE A 41 2.54 -2.70 2.61
CA ILE A 41 3.48 -1.65 2.21
C ILE A 41 4.86 -2.06 2.74
N ASP A 42 5.87 -2.03 1.91
CA ASP A 42 7.25 -2.42 2.26
C ASP A 42 8.18 -1.23 2.52
N SER A 43 7.63 -0.03 2.42
CA SER A 43 8.30 1.23 2.68
C SER A 43 7.72 1.88 3.92
N VAL A 44 8.51 1.86 5.02
CA VAL A 44 8.18 2.58 6.26
C VAL A 44 7.93 4.06 5.97
N THR A 45 8.70 4.65 5.06
CA THR A 45 8.51 6.05 4.63
C THR A 45 7.13 6.28 4.05
N THR A 46 6.64 5.37 3.20
CA THR A 46 5.30 5.46 2.61
C THR A 46 4.21 5.29 3.67
N ILE A 47 4.38 4.40 4.65
CA ILE A 47 3.47 4.26 5.79
C ILE A 47 3.40 5.56 6.61
N LEU A 48 4.56 6.17 6.91
CA LEU A 48 4.60 7.44 7.65
C LEU A 48 3.91 8.55 6.86
N LEU A 49 4.21 8.68 5.56
CA LEU A 49 3.63 9.71 4.70
C LEU A 49 2.10 9.63 4.59
N ILE A 50 1.50 8.45 4.63
CA ILE A 50 0.04 8.33 4.60
C ILE A 50 -0.60 8.69 5.95
N GLN A 51 0.14 8.62 7.06
CA GLN A 51 -0.35 8.86 8.43
C GLN A 51 -0.15 10.29 8.95
N VAL A 52 1.01 10.91 8.71
CA VAL A 52 1.38 12.23 9.29
C VAL A 52 0.79 13.41 8.52
N ASP A 53 0.72 14.63 9.04
CA ASP A 53 0.37 15.76 8.15
C ASP A 53 1.45 15.98 7.08
N THR A 54 1.05 16.12 5.82
CA THR A 54 1.95 16.29 4.66
C THR A 54 1.57 17.51 3.83
N SER A 55 1.01 18.53 4.48
CA SER A 55 0.57 19.79 3.88
C SER A 55 1.67 20.48 3.04
N SER A 56 2.93 20.44 3.51
CA SER A 56 4.10 21.01 2.83
C SER A 56 4.87 20.02 1.93
N HIS A 57 4.40 18.77 1.78
CA HIS A 57 5.13 17.75 1.04
C HIS A 57 4.89 17.85 -0.48
N PRO A 58 5.93 17.64 -1.33
CA PRO A 58 5.76 17.63 -2.79
C PRO A 58 4.69 16.64 -3.30
N HIS A 59 4.46 15.56 -2.55
CA HIS A 59 3.43 14.53 -2.85
C HIS A 59 2.10 14.72 -2.11
N ARG A 60 1.78 15.93 -1.62
CA ARG A 60 0.53 16.21 -0.87
C ARG A 60 -0.75 15.79 -1.59
N MET A 61 -0.80 15.92 -2.93
CA MET A 61 -2.01 15.65 -3.72
C MET A 61 -2.33 14.14 -3.81
N PRO A 62 -1.37 13.27 -4.17
CA PRO A 62 -1.53 11.82 -4.03
C PRO A 62 -1.90 11.38 -2.61
N LEU A 63 -1.21 11.91 -1.59
CA LEU A 63 -1.43 11.54 -0.18
C LEU A 63 -2.83 11.90 0.30
N LYS A 64 -3.32 13.11 -0.05
CA LYS A 64 -4.69 13.53 0.25
C LYS A 64 -5.73 12.63 -0.42
N SER A 65 -5.45 12.17 -1.64
CA SER A 65 -6.35 11.25 -2.36
C SER A 65 -6.39 9.88 -1.69
N ILE A 66 -5.23 9.33 -1.32
CA ILE A 66 -5.14 8.07 -0.59
C ILE A 66 -5.90 8.16 0.74
N ARG A 67 -5.68 9.21 1.54
CA ARG A 67 -6.40 9.40 2.81
C ARG A 67 -7.91 9.48 2.64
N ARG A 68 -8.40 10.11 1.58
CA ARG A 68 -9.83 10.13 1.27
C ARG A 68 -10.37 8.74 1.03
N PHE A 69 -9.64 7.89 0.31
CA PHE A 69 -10.00 6.48 0.15
C PHE A 69 -9.94 5.74 1.48
N LEU A 70 -8.89 5.93 2.28
CA LEU A 70 -8.77 5.28 3.60
C LEU A 70 -9.91 5.66 4.57
N ALA A 71 -10.55 6.81 4.37
CA ALA A 71 -11.67 7.30 5.17
C ALA A 71 -13.06 6.91 4.64
N LEU A 72 -13.15 6.12 3.54
CA LEU A 72 -14.42 5.59 3.07
C LEU A 72 -14.97 4.53 4.03
N ASP A 73 -16.23 4.14 3.82
CA ASP A 73 -16.92 3.11 4.60
C ASP A 73 -16.47 1.69 4.17
N TRP A 74 -15.25 1.33 4.56
CA TRP A 74 -14.65 0.00 4.39
C TRP A 74 -13.58 -0.27 5.45
N GLU A 75 -13.37 -1.53 5.76
CA GLU A 75 -12.38 -1.99 6.71
C GLU A 75 -11.03 -2.13 6.01
N ILE A 76 -10.04 -1.35 6.42
CA ILE A 76 -8.67 -1.43 5.89
C ILE A 76 -7.70 -1.80 7.01
N THR A 77 -6.90 -2.82 6.76
CA THR A 77 -5.72 -3.14 7.56
C THR A 77 -4.47 -2.82 6.76
N ILE A 78 -3.56 -2.03 7.33
CA ILE A 78 -2.27 -1.70 6.72
C ILE A 78 -1.19 -2.49 7.45
N GLY A 79 -0.47 -3.34 6.72
CA GLY A 79 0.65 -4.12 7.22
C GLY A 79 1.97 -3.69 6.60
N HIS A 80 3.06 -3.78 7.37
CA HIS A 80 4.41 -3.58 6.86
C HIS A 80 5.01 -4.93 6.41
N VAL A 81 5.50 -5.02 5.18
CA VAL A 81 6.26 -6.20 4.70
C VAL A 81 7.74 -5.84 4.65
N PHE A 82 8.54 -6.41 5.54
CA PHE A 82 9.99 -6.26 5.47
C PHE A 82 10.51 -6.97 4.23
N ARG A 83 10.78 -6.24 3.14
CA ARG A 83 11.50 -6.78 1.97
C ARG A 83 12.85 -7.40 2.35
N GLU A 84 13.48 -6.96 3.44
CA GLU A 84 14.74 -7.53 3.93
C GLU A 84 14.59 -8.98 4.42
N GLY A 85 13.42 -9.39 4.90
CA GLY A 85 13.16 -10.79 5.27
C GLY A 85 12.96 -11.71 4.06
N ASN A 86 12.65 -11.14 2.89
CA ASN A 86 12.39 -11.91 1.68
C ASN A 86 13.62 -12.10 0.79
N PHE A 87 14.77 -11.46 1.05
CA PHE A 87 15.99 -11.82 0.33
C PHE A 87 16.42 -13.26 0.64
N VAL A 88 16.23 -13.70 1.89
CA VAL A 88 16.52 -15.08 2.29
C VAL A 88 15.48 -16.07 1.73
N VAL A 89 14.20 -15.68 1.68
CA VAL A 89 13.13 -16.55 1.14
C VAL A 89 13.17 -16.62 -0.39
N ASP A 90 13.43 -15.51 -1.10
CA ASP A 90 13.59 -15.51 -2.57
C ASP A 90 14.91 -16.17 -3.01
N TYR A 91 15.97 -16.08 -2.20
CA TYR A 91 17.22 -16.83 -2.46
C TYR A 91 17.05 -18.33 -2.22
N LEU A 92 16.30 -18.73 -1.18
CA LEU A 92 16.00 -20.15 -0.92
C LEU A 92 14.98 -20.73 -1.92
N ALA A 93 14.04 -19.92 -2.43
CA ALA A 93 13.08 -20.33 -3.44
C ALA A 93 13.66 -20.45 -4.86
N SER A 94 14.82 -19.82 -5.12
CA SER A 94 15.56 -19.95 -6.39
C SER A 94 16.62 -21.06 -6.38
N LEU A 95 16.79 -21.76 -5.25
CA LEU A 95 17.67 -22.92 -5.10
C LEU A 95 16.93 -24.27 -5.12
N GLY A 96 15.66 -24.29 -5.58
CA GLY A 96 14.86 -25.51 -5.80
C GLY A 96 14.60 -25.77 -7.27
#